data_AF-U2SU16-F1
#
_entry.id   AF-U2SU16-F1
#
_cell.length_a   1.000
_cell.length_b   1.000
_cell.length_c   1.000
_cell.angle_alpha   90.00
_cell.angle_beta   90.00
_cell.angle_gamma   90.00
#
_symmetry.space_group_name_H-M   'P 1'
#
loop_
_entity.id
_entity.type
_entity.pdbx_description
1 polymer ?
#
loop_
_entity_poly.entity_id
_entity_poly.type
_entity_poly.pdbx_seq_one_letter_code
_entity_poly.pdbx_strand_id
1 'polypeptide(L)'
;MNEKEKEYYEKFKSTEISNEDIRKGEAKAKNLGDKKNDFLMLIEMIRASISGEYPLPAWAIAAIIGAIIYVVSPIDAVPDFIPVAGWLDDGAVVTAAIGALGTVIASYLDYKKEKERNKMD
;
A
#
# COMPACT_ATOMS: atom_id res chain seq x y z
N MET A 1 10.28 -6.92 -13.55
CA MET A 1 10.48 -7.73 -12.33
C MET A 1 11.25 -8.98 -12.72
N ASN A 2 12.44 -9.17 -12.17
CA ASN A 2 13.22 -10.39 -12.39
C ASN A 2 12.64 -11.56 -11.56
N GLU A 3 13.08 -12.80 -11.84
CA GLU A 3 12.52 -13.99 -11.19
C GLU A 3 12.69 -13.98 -9.66
N LYS A 4 13.81 -13.45 -9.15
CA LYS A 4 14.04 -13.32 -7.70
C LYS A 4 13.11 -12.30 -7.07
N GLU A 5 12.93 -11.13 -7.69
CA GLU A 5 11.98 -10.12 -7.23
C GLU A 5 10.55 -10.66 -7.22
N LYS A 6 10.19 -11.51 -8.20
CA LYS A 6 8.90 -12.18 -8.27
C LYS A 6 8.71 -13.20 -7.14
N GLU A 7 9.76 -13.97 -6.82
CA GLU A 7 9.75 -14.91 -5.69
C GLU A 7 9.63 -14.18 -4.35
N TYR A 8 10.42 -13.12 -4.14
CA TYR A 8 10.31 -12.26 -2.96
C TYR A 8 8.93 -11.63 -2.87
N TYR A 9 8.38 -11.17 -3.98
CA TYR A 9 7.03 -10.62 -4.06
C TYR A 9 5.96 -11.63 -3.64
N GLU A 10 5.94 -12.84 -4.20
CA GLU A 10 4.92 -13.85 -3.86
C GLU A 10 5.08 -14.34 -2.42
N LYS A 11 6.32 -14.49 -1.94
CA LYS A 11 6.61 -14.83 -0.55
C LYS A 11 6.13 -13.74 0.42
N PHE A 12 6.40 -12.47 0.11
CA PHE A 12 6.02 -11.33 0.93
C PHE A 12 4.50 -11.15 0.97
N LYS A 13 3.85 -11.15 -0.20
CA LYS A 13 2.40 -11.06 -0.36
C LYS A 13 1.65 -12.19 0.36
N SER A 14 2.15 -13.43 0.27
CA SER A 14 1.50 -14.59 0.91
C SER A 14 1.69 -14.63 2.43
N THR A 15 2.71 -13.95 2.96
CA THR A 15 3.07 -14.02 4.39
C THR A 15 2.53 -12.82 5.18
N GLU A 16 2.46 -11.62 4.59
CA GLU A 16 2.17 -10.40 5.35
C GLU A 16 0.75 -9.83 5.20
N ILE A 17 0.07 -10.01 4.06
CA ILE A 17 -1.24 -9.36 3.83
C ILE A 17 -2.28 -10.31 3.26
N SER A 18 -3.35 -10.53 4.01
CA SER A 18 -4.51 -11.29 3.53
C SER A 18 -5.49 -10.40 2.77
N ASN A 19 -6.36 -11.01 1.95
CA ASN A 19 -7.50 -10.29 1.37
C ASN A 19 -8.42 -9.69 2.44
N GLU A 20 -8.45 -10.28 3.64
CA GLU A 20 -9.20 -9.76 4.78
C GLU A 20 -8.59 -8.45 5.30
N ASP A 21 -7.26 -8.36 5.39
CA ASP A 21 -6.55 -7.15 5.81
C ASP A 21 -6.78 -6.01 4.83
N ILE A 22 -6.73 -6.29 3.52
CA ILE A 22 -7.07 -5.29 2.50
C ILE A 22 -8.50 -4.76 2.73
N ARG A 23 -9.47 -5.64 2.97
CA ARG A 23 -10.87 -5.25 3.21
C ARG A 23 -11.06 -4.47 4.51
N LYS A 24 -10.38 -4.86 5.58
CA LYS A 24 -10.36 -4.12 6.85
C LYS A 24 -9.73 -2.74 6.65
N GLY A 25 -8.67 -2.65 5.85
CA GLY A 25 -8.02 -1.40 5.47
C GLY A 25 -9.02 -0.47 4.78
N GLU A 26 -9.70 -0.93 3.74
CA GLU A 26 -10.74 -0.17 3.05
C GLU A 26 -11.84 0.32 4.01
N ALA A 27 -12.30 -0.57 4.90
CA ALA A 27 -13.34 -0.24 5.87
C ALA A 27 -12.88 0.82 6.89
N LYS A 28 -11.60 0.81 7.27
CA LYS A 28 -10.99 1.81 8.18
C LYS A 28 -10.58 3.09 7.47
N ALA A 29 -10.36 3.07 6.15
CA ALA A 29 -10.02 4.24 5.37
C ALA A 29 -11.02 5.40 5.55
N LYS A 30 -12.29 5.08 5.82
CA LYS A 30 -13.33 6.08 6.11
C LYS A 30 -13.03 6.96 7.34
N ASN A 31 -12.20 6.48 8.26
CA ASN A 31 -11.82 7.18 9.49
C ASN A 31 -10.54 8.02 9.30
N LEU A 32 -9.87 7.94 8.15
CA LEU A 32 -8.60 8.64 7.89
C LEU A 32 -8.78 10.11 7.48
N GLY A 33 -9.99 10.65 7.52
CA GLY A 33 -10.29 12.02 7.11
C GLY A 33 -9.76 12.33 5.71
N ASP A 34 -8.95 13.37 5.58
CA ASP A 34 -8.37 13.83 4.31
C ASP A 34 -7.40 12.82 3.68
N LYS A 35 -6.86 11.86 4.45
CA LYS A 35 -5.93 10.82 3.95
C LYS A 35 -6.65 9.61 3.36
N LYS A 36 -7.97 9.57 3.41
CA LYS A 36 -8.78 8.47 2.89
C LYS A 36 -8.45 8.15 1.43
N ASN A 37 -8.45 9.16 0.56
CA ASN A 37 -8.28 8.94 -0.88
C ASN A 37 -6.87 8.43 -1.20
N ASP A 38 -5.87 8.98 -0.55
CA ASP A 38 -4.48 8.54 -0.71
C ASP A 38 -4.33 7.07 -0.26
N PHE A 39 -4.91 6.71 0.88
CA PHE A 39 -4.86 5.33 1.38
C PHE A 39 -5.60 4.33 0.47
N LEU A 40 -6.77 4.71 -0.05
CA LEU A 40 -7.50 3.90 -1.02
C LEU A 40 -6.71 3.72 -2.33
N MET A 41 -5.97 4.74 -2.76
CA MET A 41 -5.07 4.64 -3.90
C MET A 41 -3.94 3.63 -3.65
N LEU A 42 -3.35 3.60 -2.45
CA LEU A 42 -2.36 2.56 -2.11
C LEU A 42 -2.95 1.15 -2.19
N ILE A 43 -4.19 0.97 -1.72
CA ILE A 43 -4.92 -0.30 -1.85
C ILE A 43 -5.19 -0.67 -3.32
N GLU A 44 -5.52 0.31 -4.15
CA GLU A 44 -5.70 0.09 -5.59
C GLU A 44 -4.39 -0.36 -6.27
N MET A 45 -3.29 0.32 -5.95
CA MET A 45 -1.96 -0.01 -6.46
C MET A 45 -1.54 -1.44 -6.12
N ILE A 46 -1.71 -1.86 -4.86
CA ILE A 46 -1.37 -3.24 -4.47
C ILE A 46 -2.27 -4.26 -5.18
N ARG A 47 -3.56 -3.97 -5.36
CA ARG A 47 -4.47 -4.85 -6.11
C ARG A 47 -4.06 -4.98 -7.57
N ALA A 48 -3.69 -3.88 -8.22
CA ALA A 48 -3.20 -3.88 -9.60
C ALA A 48 -1.90 -4.69 -9.75
N SER A 49 -1.02 -4.65 -8.75
CA SER A 49 0.17 -5.50 -8.71
C SER A 49 -0.18 -6.97 -8.50
N ILE A 50 -1.14 -7.26 -7.63
CA ILE A 50 -1.61 -8.63 -7.32
C ILE A 50 -2.29 -9.30 -8.52
N SER A 51 -3.08 -8.55 -9.28
CA SER A 51 -3.73 -9.05 -10.50
C SER A 51 -2.79 -9.19 -11.69
N GLY A 52 -1.54 -8.72 -11.57
CA GLY A 52 -0.58 -8.66 -12.67
C GLY A 52 -0.88 -7.52 -13.66
N GLU A 53 -1.82 -6.62 -13.34
CA GLU A 53 -2.20 -5.50 -14.18
C GLU A 53 -1.11 -4.41 -14.22
N TYR A 54 -0.49 -4.10 -13.08
CA TYR A 54 0.56 -3.10 -12.99
C TYR A 54 1.66 -3.55 -12.03
N PRO A 55 2.87 -3.88 -12.51
CA PRO A 55 3.94 -4.35 -11.64
C PRO A 55 4.49 -3.21 -10.79
N LEU A 56 4.49 -3.39 -9.47
CA LEU A 56 5.17 -2.49 -8.55
C LEU A 56 6.57 -3.00 -8.18
N PRO A 57 7.52 -2.12 -7.86
CA PRO A 57 8.79 -2.55 -7.30
C PRO A 57 8.60 -3.12 -5.89
N ALA A 58 9.41 -4.12 -5.51
CA ALA A 58 9.25 -4.86 -4.25
C ALA A 58 9.27 -3.97 -3.00
N TRP A 59 10.11 -2.93 -2.99
CA TRP A 59 10.15 -1.97 -1.88
C TRP A 59 8.86 -1.15 -1.74
N ALA A 60 8.20 -0.83 -2.85
CA ALA A 60 6.94 -0.09 -2.83
C ALA A 60 5.80 -0.96 -2.29
N ILE A 61 5.82 -2.24 -2.65
CA ILE A 61 4.88 -3.24 -2.14
C ILE A 61 5.04 -3.38 -0.62
N ALA A 62 6.27 -3.45 -0.11
CA ALA A 62 6.54 -3.48 1.31
C ALA A 62 6.04 -2.21 2.03
N ALA A 63 6.27 -1.03 1.46
CA ALA A 63 5.79 0.22 2.03
C ALA A 63 4.25 0.31 2.07
N ILE A 64 3.57 -0.13 1.00
CA ILE A 64 2.09 -0.15 0.94
C ILE A 64 1.52 -1.15 1.95
N ILE A 65 2.09 -2.35 2.03
CA ILE A 65 1.64 -3.39 2.97
C ILE A 65 1.84 -2.91 4.41
N GLY A 66 2.99 -2.32 4.74
CA GLY A 66 3.24 -1.75 6.07
C GLY A 66 2.21 -0.67 6.43
N ALA A 67 1.86 0.21 5.48
CA ALA A 67 0.81 1.20 5.70
C ALA A 67 -0.57 0.56 5.92
N ILE A 68 -0.92 -0.50 5.18
CA ILE A 68 -2.20 -1.20 5.34
C ILE A 68 -2.27 -1.91 6.69
N ILE A 69 -1.25 -2.68 7.06
CA ILE A 69 -1.20 -3.39 8.35
C ILE A 69 -1.31 -2.39 9.50
N TYR A 70 -0.59 -1.27 9.45
CA TYR A 70 -0.66 -0.24 10.46
C TYR A 70 -2.09 0.33 10.63
N VAL A 71 -2.81 0.57 9.54
CA VAL A 71 -4.21 1.03 9.62
C VAL A 71 -5.14 -0.07 10.14
N VAL A 72 -4.96 -1.32 9.70
CA VAL A 72 -5.79 -2.48 10.05
C VAL A 72 -5.61 -2.91 11.51
N SER A 73 -4.38 -2.98 11.99
CA SER A 73 -4.02 -3.38 13.35
C SER A 73 -2.73 -2.64 13.76
N PRO A 74 -2.83 -1.41 14.29
CA PRO A 74 -1.66 -0.65 14.73
C PRO A 74 -0.81 -1.39 15.78
N ILE A 75 -1.45 -2.26 16.57
CA ILE A 75 -0.85 -2.99 17.69
C ILE A 75 0.02 -4.17 17.20
N ASP A 76 -0.33 -4.84 16.10
CA ASP A 76 0.46 -5.97 15.58
C ASP A 76 1.71 -5.54 14.80
N ALA A 77 1.73 -4.30 14.27
CA ALA A 77 2.86 -3.80 13.48
C ALA A 77 4.09 -3.41 14.33
N VAL A 78 3.91 -3.27 15.65
CA VAL A 78 4.94 -2.85 16.60
C VAL A 78 5.20 -4.01 17.56
N PRO A 79 6.37 -4.68 17.49
CA PRO A 79 6.75 -5.64 18.53
C PRO A 79 6.75 -4.93 19.89
N ASP A 80 6.32 -5.62 20.95
CA ASP A 80 6.22 -5.12 22.35
C ASP A 80 7.53 -4.52 22.96
N PHE A 81 8.60 -4.39 22.18
CA PHE A 81 9.95 -4.01 22.60
C PHE A 81 10.39 -2.61 22.16
N ILE A 82 9.53 -1.78 21.55
CA ILE A 82 9.92 -0.45 21.04
C ILE A 82 9.42 0.68 21.95
N PRO A 83 10.29 1.32 22.77
CA PRO A 83 9.93 2.46 23.61
C PRO A 83 9.91 3.77 22.79
N VAL A 84 9.15 3.80 21.70
CA VAL A 84 9.04 4.96 20.78
C VAL A 84 7.58 5.42 20.67
N ALA A 85 6.86 5.39 21.79
CA ALA A 85 5.45 5.80 21.89
C ALA A 85 5.20 7.32 21.67
N GLY A 86 6.21 8.08 21.23
CA GLY A 86 6.12 9.54 21.04
C GLY A 86 5.96 10.03 19.59
N TRP A 87 5.97 9.15 18.58
CA TRP A 87 5.96 9.55 17.15
C TRP A 87 4.72 9.06 16.39
N LEU A 88 3.82 8.34 17.08
CA LEU A 88 2.61 7.74 16.55
C LEU A 88 1.46 8.74 16.64
N ASP A 89 1.39 9.66 15.67
CA ASP A 89 0.13 10.32 15.33
C ASP A 89 -0.51 9.52 14.18
N ASP A 90 -1.82 9.26 14.24
CA ASP A 90 -2.53 8.23 13.45
C ASP A 90 -2.41 8.36 11.91
N GLY A 91 -1.86 9.48 11.40
CA GLY A 91 -1.61 9.75 9.98
C GLY A 91 -0.15 9.75 9.54
N ALA A 92 0.83 9.59 10.45
CA ALA A 92 2.26 9.74 10.12
C ALA A 92 2.77 8.64 9.18
N VAL A 93 2.38 7.38 9.42
CA VAL A 93 2.79 6.22 8.61
C VAL A 93 2.25 6.31 7.18
N VAL A 94 0.97 6.67 7.03
CA VAL A 94 0.35 6.87 5.71
C VAL A 94 1.03 8.01 4.97
N THR A 95 1.31 9.13 5.66
CA THR A 95 2.00 10.28 5.07
C THR A 95 3.43 9.94 4.66
N ALA A 96 4.17 9.18 5.48
CA ALA A 96 5.51 8.71 5.15
C ALA A 96 5.51 7.74 3.96
N ALA A 97 4.55 6.82 3.92
CA ALA A 97 4.38 5.90 2.80
C ALA A 97 4.09 6.65 1.50
N ILE A 98 3.17 7.61 1.51
CA ILE A 98 2.86 8.45 0.33
C ILE A 98 4.11 9.25 -0.11
N GLY A 99 4.83 9.85 0.84
CA GLY A 99 6.05 10.59 0.55
C GLY A 99 7.13 9.71 -0.09
N ALA A 100 7.34 8.50 0.44
CA ALA A 100 8.28 7.54 -0.12
C ALA A 100 7.85 7.01 -1.49
N LEU A 101 6.53 6.89 -1.72
CA LEU A 101 5.95 6.34 -2.94
C LEU A 101 5.69 7.39 -4.02
N GLY A 102 6.04 8.67 -3.83
CA GLY A 102 5.62 9.77 -4.72
C GLY A 102 5.89 9.52 -6.21
N THR A 103 7.07 9.03 -6.58
CA THR A 103 7.42 8.71 -7.97
C THR A 103 6.68 7.48 -8.51
N VAL A 104 6.43 6.50 -7.65
CA VAL A 104 5.68 5.27 -7.99
C VAL A 104 4.19 5.60 -8.19
N ILE A 105 3.63 6.44 -7.31
CA ILE A 105 2.26 6.96 -7.40
C ILE A 105 2.09 7.73 -8.71
N ALA A 106 3.00 8.66 -9.02
CA ALA A 106 2.93 9.43 -10.26
C ALA A 106 2.92 8.49 -11.50
N SER A 107 3.83 7.51 -11.53
CA SER A 107 3.90 6.53 -12.62
C SER A 107 2.62 5.70 -12.75
N TYR A 108 2.01 5.30 -11.63
CA TYR A 108 0.75 4.56 -11.62
C TYR A 108 -0.43 5.42 -12.10
N LEU A 109 -0.49 6.69 -11.70
CA LEU A 109 -1.53 7.61 -12.12
C LEU A 109 -1.46 7.90 -13.63
N ASP A 110 -0.26 8.04 -14.19
CA ASP A 110 -0.10 8.25 -15.62
C ASP A 110 -0.49 7.00 -16.43
N TYR A 111 -0.15 5.80 -15.94
CA TYR A 111 -0.66 4.55 -16.48
C TYR A 111 -2.21 4.50 -16.47
N LYS A 112 -2.86 4.90 -15.37
CA LYS A 112 -4.33 4.94 -15.30
C LYS A 112 -4.93 5.90 -16.32
N LYS A 113 -4.38 7.11 -16.46
CA LYS A 113 -4.86 8.10 -17.45
C LYS A 113 -4.77 7.56 -18.87
N GLU A 114 -3.66 6.91 -19.21
CA GLU A 114 -3.47 6.30 -20.51
C GLU A 114 -4.45 5.14 -20.76
N LYS A 115 -4.66 4.28 -19.77
CA LYS A 115 -5.63 3.19 -19.84
C LYS A 115 -7.06 3.71 -20.05
N GLU A 116 -7.47 4.77 -19.36
CA GLU A 116 -8.80 5.37 -19.52
C GLU A 116 -8.97 6.03 -20.90
N ARG A 117 -7.95 6.72 -21.40
CA ARG A 117 -7.95 7.28 -22.76
C ARG A 117 -8.17 6.19 -23.81
N ASN A 118 -7.43 5.09 -23.71
CA ASN A 118 -7.50 3.98 -24.68
C ASN A 118 -8.82 3.18 -24.61
N LYS A 119 -9.67 3.39 -23.61
CA LYS A 119 -11.02 2.78 -23.55
C LYS A 119 -12.10 3.62 -24.24
N MET A 120 -11.80 4.91 -24.50
CA MET A 120 -12.72 5.85 -25.14
C MET A 120 -12.53 5.91 -26.67
N ASP A 121 -11.44 5.33 -27.17
CA ASP A 121 -11.13 5.13 -28.58
C ASP A 121 -11.61 3.74 -29.06
#